data_AF-A0A1W9VQ56-F1
#
_entry.id   AF-A0A1W9VQ56-F1
#
_cell.length_a   1.000
_cell.length_b   1.000
_cell.length_c   1.000
_cell.angle_alpha   90.00
_cell.angle_beta   90.00
_cell.angle_gamma   90.00
#
_symmetry.space_group_name_H-M   'P 1'
#
loop_
_entity.id
_entity.type
_entity.pdbx_description
1 polymer ?
#
loop_
_entity_poly.entity_id
_entity_poly.type
_entity_poly.pdbx_seq_one_letter_code
_entity_poly.pdbx_strand_id
1 'polypeptide(L)' 'MIPYDVQLVGGMILHQGKIAEMKTGEGKTLVATLPVYLNALEEK' A
#
# COMPACT_ATOMS: atom_id res chain seq x y z
N MET A 1 -10.17 -9.55 -3.72
CA MET A 1 -10.69 -8.24 -3.26
C MET A 1 -10.11 -7.18 -4.18
N ILE A 2 -10.92 -6.21 -4.60
CA ILE A 2 -10.46 -5.08 -5.43
C ILE A 2 -10.09 -3.95 -4.46
N PRO A 3 -8.89 -3.34 -4.56
CA PRO A 3 -8.53 -2.20 -3.74
C PRO A 3 -9.48 -1.02 -3.95
N TYR A 4 -9.84 -0.33 -2.87
CA TYR A 4 -10.54 0.95 -2.94
C TYR A 4 -9.57 2.11 -3.21
N ASP A 5 -10.06 3.26 -3.64
CA ASP A 5 -9.23 4.42 -3.97
C ASP A 5 -8.34 4.86 -2.79
N VAL A 6 -8.88 4.86 -1.57
CA VAL A 6 -8.10 5.18 -0.35
C VAL A 6 -6.95 4.21 -0.10
N GLN A 7 -7.08 2.96 -0.56
CA GLN A 7 -6.03 1.95 -0.46
C GLN A 7 -4.95 2.15 -1.52
N LEU A 8 -5.30 2.63 -2.72
CA LEU A 8 -4.33 3.07 -3.72
C LEU A 8 -3.51 4.25 -3.21
N VAL A 9 -4.16 5.23 -2.57
CA VAL A 9 -3.47 6.36 -1.93
C VAL A 9 -2.53 5.90 -0.82
N GLY A 10 -2.99 5.01 0.06
CA GLY A 10 -2.13 4.40 1.08
C GLY A 10 -0.90 3.69 0.49
N GLY A 11 -1.09 2.93 -0.60
CA GLY A 11 0.00 2.26 -1.31
C GLY A 11 1.02 3.23 -1.89
N MET A 12 0.58 4.35 -2.47
CA MET A 12 1.46 5.41 -2.97
C MET A 12 2.28 6.07 -1.84
N ILE A 13 1.65 6.34 -0.68
CA ILE A 13 2.34 6.91 0.48
C ILE A 13 3.42 5.95 1.00
N LEU A 14 3.10 4.66 1.11
CA LEU A 14 4.06 3.63 1.53
C LEU A 14 5.22 3.48 0.55
N HIS A 15 4.94 3.48 -0.76
CA HIS A 15 5.99 3.42 -1.79
C HIS A 15 6.93 4.63 -1.73
N GLN A 16 6.43 5.82 -1.33
CA GLN A 16 7.25 7.02 -1.11
C GLN A 16 8.10 6.97 0.18
N GLY A 17 8.13 5.83 0.90
CA GLY A 17 8.87 5.69 2.16
C GLY A 17 8.27 6.46 3.33
N LYS A 18 6.98 6.80 3.27
CA LYS A 18 6.25 7.54 4.32
C LYS A 18 5.31 6.61 5.09
N ILE A 19 4.83 7.08 6.25
CA ILE A 19 3.83 6.37 7.06
C ILE A 19 2.43 6.68 6.52
N ALA A 20 1.71 5.66 6.06
CA ALA A 20 0.29 5.76 5.74
C ALA A 20 -0.53 5.48 7.00
N GLU A 21 -1.00 6.53 7.68
CA GLU A 21 -1.93 6.37 8.79
C GLU A 21 -3.30 5.92 8.28
N MET A 22 -3.73 4.74 8.73
CA MET A 22 -5.00 4.12 8.36
C MET A 22 -5.65 3.51 9.59
N LYS A 23 -6.97 3.68 9.74
CA LYS A 23 -7.76 3.14 10.86
C LYS A 23 -7.90 1.61 10.78
N THR A 24 -8.33 1.00 11.87
CA THR A 24 -8.67 -0.44 11.91
C THR A 24 -9.84 -0.70 10.98
N GLY A 25 -9.75 -1.75 10.17
CA GLY A 25 -10.78 -2.10 9.18
C GLY A 25 -10.55 -1.50 7.78
N GLU A 26 -9.65 -0.54 7.60
CA GLU A 26 -9.36 0.05 6.27
C GLU A 26 -8.50 -0.84 5.35
N GLY A 27 -8.15 -2.04 5.82
CA GLY A 27 -7.50 -3.07 5.00
C GLY A 27 -6.00 -2.89 4.81
N LYS A 28 -5.26 -2.40 5.82
CA LYS A 28 -3.79 -2.23 5.81
C LYS A 28 -3.02 -3.43 5.22
N THR A 29 -3.48 -4.66 5.49
CA THR A 29 -2.88 -5.88 4.94
C THR A 29 -2.97 -5.94 3.41
N LEU A 30 -4.12 -5.59 2.83
CA LEU A 30 -4.29 -5.52 1.38
C LEU A 30 -3.53 -4.33 0.78
N VAL A 31 -3.50 -3.19 1.47
CA VAL A 31 -2.73 -2.00 1.02
C VAL A 31 -1.25 -2.32 0.86
N ALA A 32 -0.67 -3.06 1.80
CA ALA A 32 0.75 -3.39 1.78
C ALA A 32 1.17 -4.23 0.56
N THR A 33 0.25 -4.99 -0.06
CA THR A 33 0.60 -5.82 -1.22
C THR A 33 0.95 -4.98 -2.46
N LEU A 34 0.44 -3.76 -2.56
CA LEU A 34 0.66 -2.87 -3.71
C LEU A 34 2.13 -2.38 -3.80
N PRO A 35 2.67 -1.63 -2.81
CA PRO A 35 4.05 -1.18 -2.85
C PRO A 35 5.04 -2.33 -2.71
N VAL A 36 4.70 -3.41 -1.98
CA VAL A 36 5.57 -4.59 -1.86
C VAL A 36 5.76 -5.25 -3.22
N TYR A 37 4.68 -5.48 -3.97
CA TYR A 37 4.79 -6.05 -5.31
C TYR A 37 5.59 -5.14 -6.24
N LEU A 38 5.30 -3.83 -6.27
CA LEU A 38 6.01 -2.88 -7.12
C LEU A 38 7.50 -2.83 -6.80
N ASN A 39 7.88 -2.76 -5.52
CA ASN A 39 9.28 -2.70 -5.11
C ASN A 39 10.02 -4.01 -5.40
N ALA A 40 9.34 -5.16 -5.33
CA ALA A 40 9.93 -6.46 -5.66
C ALA A 40 10.32 -6.58 -7.14
N LEU A 41 9.75 -5.76 -8.03
CA LEU A 41 10.15 -5.71 -9.44
C LEU A 41 11.51 -5.05 -9.67
N GLU A 42 12.03 -4.30 -8.70
CA GLU A 42 13.32 -3.59 -8.84
C GLU A 42 14.54 -4.54 -8.70
N GLU A 43 14.34 -5.83 -8.40
CA GLU A 43 15.40 -6.86 -8.22
C GLU A 43 16.61 -6.40 -7.38
N LYS A 44 16.36 -5.58 -6.34
CA LYS A 44 17.37 -5.16 -5.35
C LYS A 44 17.67 -6.23 -4.32
#